data_AF-A0A1L0B5M9-F1
#
_entry.id   AF-A0A1L0B5M9-F1
#
_cell.length_a   1.000
_cell.length_b   1.000
_cell.length_c   1.000
_cell.angle_alpha   90.00
_cell.angle_beta   90.00
_cell.angle_gamma   90.00
#
_symmetry.space_group_name_H-M   'P 1'
#
loop_
_entity.id
_entity.type
_entity.pdbx_description
1 polymer ?
#
loop_
_entity_poly.entity_id
_entity_poly.type
_entity_poly.pdbx_seq_one_letter_code
_entity_poly.pdbx_strand_id
1 'polypeptide(L)'
;MNFLKLNSFTKNIQHTFSLVNNRFYGAKLHHLKTNKSVLSRIKIVPQGATKPTIPNTEVEPPSFKIMTKHTGVQHGIAKKEARRTVDKRGYREPNKLVKKYIKSFVHDKNIRKLIDW
;
A
#
# COMPACT_ATOMS: atom_id res chain seq x y z
N MET A 1 -50.50 -36.60 -22.88
CA MET A 1 -49.02 -36.46 -22.87
C MET A 1 -48.65 -35.02 -23.22
N ASN A 2 -47.98 -34.29 -22.32
CA ASN A 2 -47.29 -33.04 -22.65
C ASN A 2 -45.91 -33.00 -21.96
N PHE A 3 -45.18 -34.12 -22.04
CA PHE A 3 -43.81 -34.26 -21.53
C PHE A 3 -42.84 -33.24 -22.15
N LEU A 4 -43.10 -32.79 -23.38
CA LEU A 4 -42.30 -31.76 -24.06
C LEU A 4 -42.46 -30.36 -23.43
N LYS A 5 -43.64 -30.02 -22.89
CA LYS A 5 -43.89 -28.71 -22.26
C LYS A 5 -43.27 -28.59 -20.87
N LEU A 6 -43.16 -29.70 -20.14
CA LEU A 6 -42.52 -29.72 -18.82
C LEU A 6 -41.01 -29.45 -18.94
N ASN A 7 -40.37 -30.06 -19.95
CA ASN A 7 -38.94 -29.89 -20.21
C ASN A 7 -38.55 -28.49 -20.68
N SER A 8 -39.43 -27.77 -21.40
CA SER A 8 -39.17 -26.38 -21.78
C SER A 8 -39.26 -25.42 -20.60
N PHE A 9 -40.19 -25.67 -19.66
CA PHE A 9 -40.36 -24.83 -18.48
C PHE A 9 -39.20 -25.02 -17.49
N THR A 10 -38.77 -26.26 -17.25
CA THR A 10 -37.62 -26.57 -16.38
C THR A 10 -36.29 -26.11 -16.97
N LYS A 11 -36.10 -26.19 -18.30
CA LYS A 11 -34.91 -25.62 -18.97
C LYS A 11 -34.85 -24.10 -18.87
N ASN A 12 -35.97 -23.39 -19.06
CA ASN A 12 -36.01 -21.93 -18.90
C ASN A 12 -35.70 -21.52 -17.45
N ILE A 13 -36.24 -22.26 -16.48
CA ILE A 13 -35.97 -22.03 -15.06
C ILE A 13 -34.47 -22.22 -14.75
N GLN A 14 -33.83 -23.28 -15.26
CA GLN A 14 -32.39 -23.53 -15.06
C GLN A 14 -31.50 -22.42 -15.64
N HIS A 15 -31.84 -21.88 -16.82
CA HIS A 15 -31.12 -20.75 -17.41
C HIS A 15 -31.33 -19.43 -16.63
N THR A 16 -32.52 -19.21 -16.06
CA THR A 16 -32.73 -18.04 -15.18
C THR A 16 -31.98 -18.15 -13.86
N PHE A 17 -31.91 -19.33 -13.23
CA PHE A 17 -31.12 -19.53 -12.01
C PHE A 17 -29.60 -19.43 -12.26
N SER A 18 -29.09 -19.87 -13.40
CA SER A 18 -27.66 -19.74 -13.73
C SER A 18 -27.24 -18.30 -14.03
N LEU A 19 -28.17 -17.45 -14.47
CA LEU A 19 -27.93 -16.00 -14.66
C LEU A 19 -27.99 -15.22 -13.35
N VAL A 20 -28.80 -15.66 -12.37
CA VAL A 20 -28.87 -15.03 -11.04
C VAL A 20 -27.65 -15.40 -10.17
N ASN A 21 -27.08 -16.60 -10.34
CA ASN A 21 -25.92 -17.04 -9.54
C ASN A 21 -24.57 -16.41 -9.93
N ASN A 22 -24.47 -15.71 -11.07
CA ASN A 22 -23.19 -15.14 -11.54
C ASN A 22 -22.92 -13.68 -11.14
N ARG A 23 -23.76 -13.06 -10.31
CA ARG A 23 -23.51 -11.68 -9.83
C ARG A 23 -23.75 -11.45 -8.34
N PHE A 24 -23.76 -12.49 -7.52
CA PHE A 24 -23.49 -12.33 -6.09
C PHE A 24 -21.97 -12.21 -5.87
N TYR A 25 -21.36 -11.16 -6.44
CA TYR A 25 -20.23 -10.56 -5.75
C TYR A 25 -20.84 -9.95 -4.49
N GLY A 26 -20.86 -10.72 -3.39
CA GLY A 26 -21.30 -10.23 -2.10
C GLY A 26 -20.69 -8.84 -1.90
N ALA A 27 -21.53 -7.86 -1.57
CA ALA A 27 -21.16 -6.45 -1.50
C ALA A 27 -19.97 -6.27 -0.55
N LYS A 28 -18.77 -6.45 -1.08
CA LYS A 28 -17.54 -6.47 -0.31
C LYS A 28 -17.27 -5.02 0.00
N LEU A 29 -17.35 -4.66 1.28
CA LEU A 29 -17.02 -3.33 1.75
C LEU A 29 -15.74 -2.86 1.05
N HIS A 30 -15.81 -1.73 0.36
CA HIS A 30 -14.68 -1.18 -0.37
C HIS A 30 -13.60 -0.77 0.63
N HIS A 31 -12.62 -1.65 0.85
CA HIS A 31 -11.45 -1.31 1.64
C HIS A 31 -10.49 -0.45 0.80
N LEU A 32 -10.10 0.70 1.33
CA LEU A 32 -9.04 1.52 0.76
C LEU A 32 -7.75 0.71 0.70
N LYS A 33 -7.22 0.52 -0.51
CA LYS A 33 -5.96 -0.21 -0.74
C LYS A 33 -4.81 0.78 -0.78
N THR A 34 -3.68 0.40 -0.19
CA THR A 34 -2.43 1.15 -0.33
C THR A 34 -2.03 1.28 -1.80
N ASN A 35 -1.68 2.49 -2.22
CA ASN A 35 -1.12 2.71 -3.54
C ASN A 35 0.30 2.14 -3.62
N LYS A 36 0.47 1.02 -4.32
CA LYS A 36 1.75 0.32 -4.46
C LYS A 36 2.86 1.21 -5.05
N SER A 37 2.52 2.14 -5.95
CA SER A 37 3.50 3.05 -6.55
C SER A 37 4.08 4.02 -5.53
N VAL A 38 3.28 4.48 -4.56
CA VAL A 38 3.75 5.33 -3.47
C VAL A 38 4.60 4.51 -2.51
N LEU A 39 4.13 3.32 -2.13
CA LEU A 39 4.84 2.41 -1.25
C LEU A 39 6.24 2.04 -1.78
N SER A 40 6.37 1.80 -3.09
CA SER A 40 7.66 1.45 -3.72
C SER A 40 8.72 2.56 -3.68
N ARG A 41 8.30 3.81 -3.44
CA ARG A 41 9.18 5.00 -3.46
C ARG A 41 9.58 5.47 -2.05
N ILE A 42 9.00 4.87 -1.02
CA ILE A 42 9.30 5.20 0.37
C ILE A 42 10.11 4.08 1.02
N LYS A 43 11.02 4.46 1.91
CA LYS A 43 11.73 3.54 2.79
C LYS A 43 11.31 3.85 4.22
N ILE A 44 10.88 2.84 4.95
CA ILE A 44 10.53 2.95 6.36
C ILE A 44 11.79 2.57 7.14
N VAL A 45 12.27 3.46 8.01
CA VAL A 45 13.52 3.29 8.74
C VAL A 45 13.23 3.42 10.24
N PRO A 46 13.69 2.49 11.10
CA PRO A 46 13.53 2.63 12.54
C PRO A 46 14.26 3.87 13.04
N GLN A 47 13.65 4.57 13.98
CA GLN A 47 14.18 5.74 14.67
C GLN A 47 14.32 5.40 16.16
N GLY A 48 15.55 5.56 16.66
CA GLY A 48 15.91 5.21 18.04
C GLY A 48 16.81 3.98 18.13
N ALA A 49 17.33 3.73 19.33
CA ALA A 49 18.13 2.55 19.58
C ALA A 49 17.21 1.31 19.62
N THR A 50 17.41 0.37 18.69
CA THR A 50 16.90 -1.01 18.82
C THR A 50 17.69 -1.71 19.92
N LYS A 51 17.54 -1.30 21.18
CA LYS A 51 18.25 -1.95 22.27
C LYS A 51 17.67 -3.36 22.48
N PRO A 52 18.53 -4.37 22.73
CA PRO A 52 18.07 -5.70 23.11
C PRO A 52 17.32 -5.63 24.43
N THR A 53 16.30 -6.46 24.56
CA THR A 53 15.40 -6.63 25.69
C THR A 53 16.18 -6.81 27.00
N ILE A 54 16.43 -5.72 27.73
CA ILE A 54 16.77 -5.79 29.14
C ILE A 54 15.45 -6.07 29.86
N PRO A 55 15.34 -7.15 30.65
CA PRO A 55 14.10 -7.43 31.38
C PRO A 55 13.82 -6.26 32.34
N ASN A 56 12.58 -5.76 32.32
CA ASN A 56 12.02 -4.70 33.19
C ASN A 56 12.26 -3.23 32.79
N THR A 57 12.57 -2.91 31.53
CA THR A 57 12.47 -1.52 31.04
C THR A 57 11.22 -1.36 30.17
N GLU A 58 10.41 -0.33 30.42
CA GLU A 58 9.33 0.07 29.51
C GLU A 58 9.96 0.47 28.18
N VAL A 59 9.88 -0.43 27.19
CA VAL A 59 10.45 -0.21 25.87
C VAL A 59 9.49 0.69 25.10
N GLU A 60 9.92 1.92 24.80
CA GLU A 60 9.18 2.79 23.88
C GLU A 60 8.95 2.04 22.55
N PRO A 61 7.73 2.08 21.99
CA PRO A 61 7.45 1.42 20.74
C PRO A 61 8.40 1.98 19.67
N PRO A 62 9.00 1.12 18.81
CA PRO A 62 9.93 1.58 17.80
C PRO A 62 9.23 2.60 16.89
N SER A 63 9.68 3.85 16.98
CA SER A 63 9.22 4.90 16.05
C SER A 63 9.86 4.64 14.69
N PHE A 64 9.12 4.79 13.59
CA PHE A 64 9.70 4.67 12.25
C PHE A 64 9.55 5.97 11.48
N LYS A 65 10.62 6.37 10.79
CA LYS A 65 10.64 7.49 9.85
C LYS A 65 10.38 7.02 8.43
N ILE A 66 9.70 7.88 7.67
CA ILE A 66 9.60 7.76 6.22
C ILE A 66 10.79 8.47 5.59
N MET A 67 11.46 7.78 4.69
CA MET A 67 12.61 8.29 3.96
C MET A 67 12.35 8.13 2.45
N THR A 68 12.80 9.10 1.65
CA THR A 68 12.62 9.13 0.19
C THR A 68 13.96 9.37 -0.51
N LYS A 69 14.13 8.87 -1.74
CA LYS A 69 15.33 9.14 -2.54
C LYS A 69 15.30 10.55 -3.12
N HIS A 70 16.47 11.13 -3.35
CA HIS A 70 16.58 12.36 -4.13
C HIS A 70 16.24 12.10 -5.60
N THR A 71 15.63 13.11 -6.23
CA THR A 71 15.36 13.11 -7.67
C THR A 71 16.53 13.68 -8.47
N GLY A 72 16.58 13.34 -9.76
CA GLY A 72 17.56 13.91 -10.70
C GLY A 72 18.99 13.37 -10.55
N VAL A 73 19.15 12.16 -10.01
CA VAL A 73 20.45 11.47 -9.85
C VAL A 73 20.59 10.29 -10.81
N GLN A 74 19.56 9.96 -11.59
CA GLN A 74 19.58 8.78 -12.45
C GLN A 74 20.30 9.03 -13.79
N HIS A 75 20.12 10.22 -14.37
CA HIS A 75 20.67 10.59 -15.68
C HIS A 75 21.15 12.06 -15.68
N GLY A 76 21.93 12.44 -16.69
CA GLY A 76 22.42 13.82 -16.84
C GLY A 76 23.41 14.24 -15.73
N ILE A 77 24.10 13.27 -15.14
CA ILE A 77 25.01 13.47 -14.00
C ILE A 77 26.33 14.11 -14.45
N ALA A 78 26.80 13.79 -15.66
CA ALA A 78 28.08 14.29 -16.18
C ALA A 78 28.17 15.83 -16.25
N LYS A 79 27.02 16.52 -16.36
CA LYS A 79 26.94 17.99 -16.37
C LYS A 79 26.86 18.61 -14.97
N LYS A 80 26.84 17.80 -13.91
CA LYS A 80 26.65 18.24 -12.52
C LYS A 80 27.96 18.09 -11.75
N GLU A 81 28.25 19.08 -10.91
CA GLU A 81 29.36 19.02 -9.97
C GLU A 81 29.30 17.76 -9.11
N ALA A 82 30.44 17.07 -8.96
CA ALA A 82 30.52 15.82 -8.22
C ALA A 82 29.97 15.94 -6.79
N ARG A 83 30.31 17.02 -6.06
CA ARG A 83 29.81 17.30 -4.70
C ARG A 83 28.27 17.27 -4.63
N ARG A 84 27.59 17.98 -5.54
CA ARG A 84 26.11 18.03 -5.61
C ARG A 84 25.47 16.68 -5.92
N THR A 85 26.20 15.76 -6.55
CA THR A 85 25.69 14.42 -6.88
C THR A 85 25.87 13.46 -5.72
N VAL A 86 26.97 13.59 -4.97
CA VAL A 86 27.25 12.78 -3.77
C VAL A 86 26.20 13.04 -2.69
N ASP A 87 25.86 14.31 -2.43
CA ASP A 87 24.83 14.69 -1.45
C ASP A 87 23.45 14.07 -1.75
N LYS A 88 23.19 13.74 -3.02
CA LYS A 88 21.91 13.19 -3.47
C LYS A 88 21.88 11.65 -3.54
N ARG A 89 22.98 10.95 -3.23
CA ARG A 89 23.01 9.47 -3.25
C ARG A 89 22.26 8.83 -2.07
N GLY A 90 21.90 9.62 -1.05
CA GLY A 90 21.23 9.15 0.16
C GLY A 90 19.69 9.12 0.10
N TYR A 91 19.10 8.68 1.21
CA TYR A 91 17.70 8.92 1.51
C TYR A 91 17.55 10.17 2.38
N ARG A 92 16.45 10.88 2.22
CA ARG A 92 16.10 12.04 3.03
C ARG A 92 14.69 11.96 3.58
N GLU A 93 14.46 12.65 4.68
CA GLU A 93 13.11 12.85 5.19
C GLU A 93 12.33 13.74 4.20
N PRO A 94 11.10 13.34 3.77
CA PRO A 94 10.28 14.16 2.90
C PRO A 94 9.79 15.40 3.65
N ASN A 95 9.51 16.47 2.91
CA ASN A 95 8.90 17.66 3.50
C ASN A 95 7.47 17.37 4.03
N LYS A 96 6.93 18.28 4.84
CA LYS A 96 5.62 18.14 5.48
C LYS A 96 4.48 17.85 4.49
N LEU A 97 4.50 18.50 3.31
CA LEU A 97 3.48 18.32 2.28
C LEU A 97 3.53 16.93 1.64
N VAL A 98 4.73 16.47 1.30
CA VAL A 98 4.95 15.12 0.73
C VAL A 98 4.64 14.06 1.78
N LYS A 99 4.96 14.29 3.05
CA LYS A 99 4.57 13.39 4.16
C LYS A 99 3.04 13.28 4.25
N LYS A 100 2.31 14.40 4.18
CA LYS A 100 0.84 14.42 4.15
C LYS A 100 0.28 13.67 2.93
N TYR A 101 0.89 13.85 1.76
CA TYR A 101 0.52 13.11 0.55
C TYR A 101 0.69 11.59 0.76
N ILE A 102 1.87 11.14 1.23
CA ILE A 102 2.12 9.72 1.47
C ILE A 102 1.11 9.13 2.47
N LYS A 103 0.77 9.87 3.53
CA LYS A 103 -0.25 9.47 4.54
C LYS A 103 -1.60 9.13 3.91
N SER A 104 -2.01 9.92 2.91
CA SER A 104 -3.29 9.73 2.22
C SER A 104 -3.33 8.50 1.32
N PHE A 105 -2.18 7.93 0.93
CA PHE A 105 -2.10 6.80 -0.01
C PHE A 105 -1.59 5.50 0.60
N VAL A 106 -1.03 5.55 1.81
CA VAL A 106 -0.63 4.37 2.58
C VAL A 106 -1.75 4.04 3.54
N HIS A 107 -2.51 2.98 3.26
CA HIS A 107 -3.69 2.55 4.04
C HIS A 107 -3.46 1.26 4.82
N ASP A 108 -2.30 0.65 4.67
CA ASP A 108 -1.91 -0.54 5.40
C ASP A 108 -1.87 -0.23 6.91
N LYS A 109 -2.67 -0.98 7.69
CA LYS A 109 -2.81 -0.78 9.14
C LYS A 109 -1.49 -1.00 9.88
N ASN A 110 -0.67 -1.93 9.42
CA ASN A 110 0.61 -2.22 10.06
C ASN A 110 1.57 -1.07 9.84
N ILE A 111 1.66 -0.55 8.62
CA ILE A 111 2.53 0.57 8.28
C ILE A 111 2.10 1.86 8.99
N ARG A 112 0.78 2.13 9.07
CA ARG A 112 0.26 3.33 9.73
C ARG A 112 0.56 3.40 11.23
N LYS A 113 0.59 2.25 11.91
CA LYS A 113 0.90 2.16 13.35
C LYS A 113 2.38 2.42 13.65
N LEU A 114 3.25 2.12 12.69
CA LEU A 114 4.70 2.21 12.86
C LEU A 114 5.23 3.64 12.67
N ILE A 115 4.49 4.49 11.96
CA ILE A 115 4.97 5.81 11.55
C ILE A 115 4.33 6.89 12.41
N ASP A 116 5.17 7.71 13.04
CA ASP A 116 4.75 8.96 13.65
C ASP A 116 4.56 10.03 12.56
N TRP A 117 3.31 10.45 12.33
CA TRP A 117 2.89 11.22 11.14
C TRP A 117 2.97 12.73 11.32
#